data_AF-A0A1V5WX60-F1
#
_entry.id   AF-A0A1V5WX60-F1
#
_cell.length_a   1.000
_cell.length_b   1.000
_cell.length_c   1.000
_cell.angle_alpha   90.00
_cell.angle_beta   90.00
_cell.angle_gamma   90.00
#
_symmetry.space_group_name_H-M   'P 1'
#
loop_
_entity.id
_entity.type
_entity.pdbx_description
1 polymer ?
#
loop_
_entity_poly.entity_id
_entity_poly.type
_entity_poly.pdbx_seq_one_letter_code
_entity_poly.pdbx_strand_id
1 'polypeptide(L)' 'MADLNSLGYKSIIDMETDEAIDTLRQIRLSRRIPDKKPKKETTKQTTKKISEKIDSDMAAELLNLLKGEKNEQDNR' A
#
# COMPACT_ATOMS: atom_id res chain seq x y z
N MET A 1 4.20 4.08 -16.55
CA MET A 1 4.02 5.17 -15.57
C MET A 1 4.90 6.30 -16.03
N ALA A 2 4.36 7.48 -16.30
CA ALA A 2 5.18 8.63 -16.69
C ALA A 2 5.85 9.19 -15.43
N ASP A 3 7.18 9.28 -15.45
CA ASP A 3 7.96 9.85 -14.36
C ASP A 3 7.67 11.36 -14.25
N LEU A 4 7.65 11.92 -13.04
CA LEU A 4 7.39 13.35 -12.81
C LEU A 4 8.34 14.26 -13.63
N ASN A 5 9.58 13.80 -13.83
CA ASN A 5 10.60 14.46 -14.66
C ASN A 5 10.26 14.47 -16.16
N SER A 6 9.55 13.44 -16.65
CA SER A 6 9.11 13.37 -18.05
C SER A 6 7.95 14.32 -18.35
N LEU A 7 7.28 14.78 -17.29
CA LEU A 7 6.04 15.54 -17.38
C LEU A 7 6.33 17.06 -17.40
N GLY A 8 7.60 17.46 -17.26
CA GLY A 8 8.04 18.87 -17.30
C GLY A 8 7.62 19.70 -16.08
N TYR A 9 7.18 19.04 -15.01
CA TYR A 9 6.75 19.74 -13.80
C TYR A 9 7.96 19.97 -12.90
N LYS A 10 8.29 21.24 -12.69
CA LYS A 10 9.21 21.66 -11.63
C LYS A 10 8.45 21.62 -10.31
N SER A 11 9.08 21.17 -9.22
CA SER A 11 8.51 21.34 -7.89
C SER A 11 8.42 22.84 -7.58
N ILE A 12 7.36 23.28 -6.90
CA ILE A 12 7.20 24.69 -6.48
C ILE A 12 8.39 25.15 -5.63
N ILE A 13 8.99 24.22 -4.88
CA ILE A 13 10.17 24.47 -4.04
C ILE A 13 11.39 24.85 -4.89
N ASP A 14 11.46 24.34 -6.11
CA ASP A 14 12.60 24.52 -7.01
C ASP A 14 12.37 25.65 -8.03
N MET A 15 11.20 26.32 -8.02
CA MET A 15 10.86 27.42 -8.93
C MET A 15 11.54 28.74 -8.55
N GLU A 16 11.67 29.65 -9.52
CA GLU A 16 12.03 31.04 -9.20
C GLU A 16 10.94 31.69 -8.36
N THR A 17 11.29 32.65 -7.50
CA THR A 17 10.39 33.18 -6.47
C THR A 17 9.11 33.78 -7.03
N ASP A 18 9.19 34.47 -8.16
CA ASP A 18 8.01 35.13 -8.76
C ASP A 18 7.10 34.11 -9.46
N GLU A 19 7.69 33.14 -10.16
CA GLU A 19 6.99 32.02 -10.78
C GLU A 19 6.27 31.15 -9.74
N ALA A 20 6.93 30.88 -8.60
CA ALA A 20 6.36 30.15 -7.48
C ALA A 20 5.14 30.87 -6.87
N ILE A 21 5.20 32.20 -6.75
CA ILE A 21 4.09 33.00 -6.22
C ILE A 21 2.89 32.96 -7.16
N ASP A 22 3.10 33.06 -8.47
CA ASP A 22 2.02 33.03 -9.46
C ASP A 22 1.37 31.65 -9.57
N THR A 23 2.16 30.58 -9.54
CA THR A 23 1.63 29.20 -9.51
C THR A 23 0.82 28.95 -8.23
N LEU A 24 1.29 29.41 -7.07
CA LEU A 24 0.53 29.34 -5.82
C LEU A 24 -0.77 30.15 -5.86
N ARG A 25 -0.76 31.33 -6.49
CA ARG A 25 -1.96 32.14 -6.71
C ARG A 25 -2.98 31.40 -7.57
N GLN A 26 -2.54 30.79 -8.67
CA GLN A 26 -3.41 29.99 -9.55
C GLN A 26 -4.02 28.79 -8.81
N ILE A 27 -3.22 28.04 -8.05
CA ILE A 27 -3.70 26.92 -7.21
C ILE A 27 -4.76 27.42 -6.22
N ARG A 28 -4.50 28.55 -5.56
CA ARG A 28 -5.44 29.14 -4.61
C ARG A 28 -6.76 29.52 -5.27
N LEU A 29 -6.73 30.11 -6.46
CA LEU A 29 -7.93 30.48 -7.23
C LEU A 29 -8.73 29.25 -7.65
N SER A 30 -8.06 28.21 -8.17
CA SER A 30 -8.69 26.95 -8.57
C SER A 30 -9.41 26.27 -7.40
N ARG A 31 -8.80 26.27 -6.20
CA ARG A 31 -9.40 25.69 -4.99
C ARG A 31 -10.56 26.48 -4.39
N ARG A 32 -10.81 27.73 -4.82
CA ARG A 32 -11.95 28.53 -4.29
C ARG A 32 -13.30 27.92 -4.64
N ILE A 33 -13.35 27.09 -5.67
CA ILE A 33 -14.55 26.34 -6.04
C ILE A 33 -14.42 24.97 -5.38
N PRO A 34 -15.12 24.70 -4.26
CA PRO A 34 -15.04 23.41 -3.61
C PRO A 34 -15.59 22.36 -4.59
N ASP A 35 -14.78 21.34 -4.88
CA ASP A 35 -15.19 20.21 -5.70
C ASP A 35 -16.18 19.38 -4.86
N LYS A 36 -17.49 19.66 -5.02
CA LYS A 36 -18.59 19.03 -4.26
C LYS A 36 -18.83 17.58 -4.68
N LYS A 37 -17.78 16.84 -5.01
CA LYS A 37 -17.91 15.44 -5.40
C LYS A 37 -18.35 14.65 -4.16
N PRO A 38 -19.43 13.85 -4.24
CA PRO A 38 -19.82 12.99 -3.15
C PRO A 38 -18.67 12.01 -2.88
N LYS A 39 -18.20 11.95 -1.64
CA LYS A 39 -17.22 10.94 -1.23
C LYS A 39 -17.88 9.57 -1.41
N LYS A 40 -17.32 8.72 -2.27
CA LYS A 40 -17.74 7.32 -2.33
C LYS A 40 -17.40 6.70 -0.98
N GLU A 41 -18.43 6.31 -0.23
CA GLU A 41 -18.24 5.52 0.98
C GLU A 41 -17.58 4.21 0.56
N THR A 42 -16.35 3.99 1.03
CA THR A 42 -15.71 2.69 0.87
C THR A 42 -16.27 1.78 1.95
N THR A 43 -17.11 0.83 1.54
CA THR A 43 -17.54 -0.25 2.42
C THR A 43 -16.28 -1.01 2.84
N LYS A 44 -15.86 -0.87 4.10
CA LYS A 44 -14.79 -1.69 4.66
C LYS A 44 -15.30 -3.13 4.64
N GLN A 45 -14.88 -3.92 3.65
CA GLN A 45 -15.09 -5.36 3.69
C GLN A 45 -14.26 -5.89 4.85
N THR A 46 -14.90 -6.15 5.99
CA THR A 46 -14.34 -6.97 7.04
C THR A 46 -14.29 -8.40 6.52
N THR A 47 -13.18 -8.77 5.89
CA THR A 47 -12.87 -10.18 5.66
C THR A 47 -12.73 -10.83 7.04
N LYS A 48 -13.72 -11.63 7.44
CA LYS A 48 -13.57 -12.52 8.59
C LYS A 48 -12.37 -13.41 8.27
N LYS A 49 -11.26 -13.22 8.98
CA LYS A 49 -10.14 -14.16 8.92
C LYS A 49 -10.67 -15.47 9.46
N ILE A 50 -10.97 -16.40 8.57
CA ILE A 50 -11.22 -17.79 8.94
C ILE A 50 -9.87 -18.29 9.42
N SER A 51 -9.67 -18.35 10.74
CA SER A 51 -8.53 -19.07 11.28
C SER A 51 -8.79 -20.54 11.00
N GLU A 52 -8.05 -21.12 10.05
CA GLU A 52 -8.01 -22.57 9.89
C GLU A 52 -7.57 -23.15 11.23
N LYS A 53 -8.45 -23.94 11.87
CA LYS A 53 -8.13 -24.61 13.13
C LYS A 53 -7.18 -25.75 12.80
N ILE A 54 -5.90 -25.58 13.10
CA ILE A 54 -4.89 -26.62 12.94
C ILE A 54 -5.09 -27.63 14.07
N ASP A 55 -5.18 -28.91 13.70
CA ASP A 55 -5.28 -30.02 14.65
C ASP A 55 -3.95 -30.26 15.38
N SER A 56 -3.98 -30.84 16.58
CA SER A 56 -2.77 -31.02 17.41
C SER A 56 -1.69 -31.84 16.72
N ASP A 57 -2.11 -32.85 15.95
CA ASP A 57 -1.20 -33.78 15.28
C ASP A 57 -0.49 -33.09 14.11
N MET A 58 -1.23 -32.27 13.35
CA MET A 58 -0.68 -31.44 12.28
C MET A 58 0.29 -30.38 12.82
N ALA A 59 0.00 -29.81 14.00
CA ALA A 59 0.91 -28.88 14.66
C ALA A 59 2.23 -29.57 15.09
N ALA A 60 2.16 -30.83 15.53
CA ALA A 60 3.34 -31.62 15.89
C ALA A 60 4.23 -31.92 14.68
N GLU A 61 3.64 -32.30 13.54
CA GLU A 61 4.39 -32.52 12.29
C GLU A 61 5.09 -31.27 11.79
N LEU A 62 4.40 -30.12 11.80
CA LEU A 62 4.97 -28.83 11.42
C LEU A 62 6.14 -28.44 12.34
N LEU A 63 6.02 -28.74 13.63
CA LEU A 63 7.07 -28.46 14.61
C LEU A 63 8.29 -29.36 14.39
N ASN A 64 8.10 -30.63 14.02
CA ASN A 64 9.19 -31.54 13.67
C ASN A 64 9.92 -31.09 12.39
N LEU A 65 9.16 -30.67 11.36
CA LEU A 65 9.71 -30.10 10.13
C LEU A 65 10.55 -28.84 10.40
N LEU A 66 10.10 -27.96 11.30
CA LEU A 66 10.80 -26.72 11.65
C LEU A 66 12.08 -26.98 12.47
N LYS A 67 12.08 -28.02 13.30
CA LYS A 67 13.26 -28.44 14.09
C LYS A 67 14.32 -29.16 13.27
N GLY A 68 14.04 -29.50 12.01
CA GLY A 68 15.00 -30.12 11.10
C GLY A 68 15.34 -31.57 11.45
N GLU A 69 14.48 -32.25 12.23
CA GLU A 69 14.60 -33.68 12.47
C GLU A 69 14.14 -34.41 11.20
N LYS A 70 15.11 -34.68 10.31
CA LYS A 70 14.89 -35.54 9.14
C LYS A 70 14.50 -36.92 9.65
N ASN A 71 13.28 -37.36 9.34
CA ASN A 71 12.92 -38.77 9.41
C ASN A 71 13.74 -39.51 8.35
N GLU A 72 14.94 -39.97 8.71
CA GLU A 72 15.63 -41.05 8.01
C GLU A 72 14.87 -42.36 8.28
N GLN A 73 13.79 -42.55 7.56
CA GLN A 73 13.22 -43.86 7.32
C GLN A 73 12.99 -44.00 5.82
N ASP A 74 14.04 -44.37 5.10
CA ASP A 74 13.98 -45.11 3.84
C ASP A 74 15.37 -45.67 3.51
N ASN A 75 15.61 -46.92 3.93
CA ASN A 75 16.19 -47.98 3.09
C ASN A 75 16.43 -49.27 3.92
N ARG A 76 15.48 -50.21 3.80
CA ARG A 76 15.76 -51.64 3.74
C ARG A 76 15.11 -52.20 2.49
#